data_AF-A0A950CP64-F1
#
_entry.id   AF-A0A950CP64-F1
#
_cell.length_a   1.000
_cell.length_b   1.000
_cell.length_c   1.000
_cell.angle_alpha   90.00
_cell.angle_beta   90.00
_cell.angle_gamma   90.00
#
_symmetry.space_group_name_H-M   'P 1'
#
loop_
_entity.id
_entity.type
_entity.pdbx_description
1 polymer ?
#
loop_
_entity_poly.entity_id
_entity_poly.type
_entity_poly.pdbx_seq_one_letter_code
_entity_poly.pdbx_strand_id
1 'polypeptide(L)' 'MFERKEGYFRETANDQVMEKIDADGNVIGFSVLKVSSLKERPIDIALGS' A
#
# COMPACT_ATOMS: atom_id res chain seq x y z
N MET A 1 7.95 4.27 19.02
CA MET A 1 8.45 3.01 18.43
C MET A 1 7.50 2.65 17.30
N PHE A 2 7.96 2.50 16.06
CA PHE A 2 7.12 1.92 14.99
C PHE A 2 6.90 0.45 15.34
N GLU A 3 5.68 0.12 15.79
CA GLU A 3 5.30 -1.25 16.11
C GLU A 3 5.39 -2.07 14.83
N ARG A 4 6.33 -3.03 14.80
CA ARG A 4 6.55 -3.87 13.62
C ARG A 4 5.48 -4.95 13.59
N LYS A 5 4.22 -4.55 13.35
CA LYS A 5 3.12 -5.49 13.17
C LYS A 5 3.45 -6.44 12.03
N GLU A 6 3.32 -7.73 12.32
CA GLU A 6 3.39 -8.82 11.37
C GLU A 6 2.22 -8.61 10.40
N GLY A 7 2.55 -8.23 9.17
CA GLY A 7 1.56 -7.97 8.14
C GLY A 7 2.11 -8.42 6.80
N TYR A 8 1.23 -8.96 5.97
CA TYR A 8 1.56 -9.48 4.65
C TYR A 8 1.21 -8.44 3.59
N PHE A 9 1.93 -8.48 2.46
CA PHE A 9 1.60 -7.64 1.32
C PHE A 9 0.52 -8.31 0.48
N ARG A 10 -0.47 -7.52 0.09
CA ARG A 10 -1.55 -7.90 -0.81
C ARG A 10 -1.55 -6.98 -2.02
N GLU A 11 -1.79 -7.54 -3.19
CA GLU A 11 -1.98 -6.80 -4.44
C GLU A 11 -3.28 -5.99 -4.39
N THR A 12 -3.21 -4.75 -4.84
CA THR A 12 -4.38 -3.86 -4.95
C THR A 12 -4.92 -3.83 -6.37
N ALA A 13 -6.02 -3.12 -6.59
CA ALA A 13 -6.55 -2.87 -7.94
C ALA A 13 -5.56 -2.11 -8.84
N ASN A 14 -4.55 -1.46 -8.26
CA ASN A 14 -3.45 -0.88 -9.00
C ASN A 14 -2.26 -1.83 -8.92
N ASP A 15 -1.89 -2.43 -10.05
CA ASP A 15 -0.75 -3.34 -10.20
C ASP A 15 0.59 -2.72 -9.71
N GLN A 16 0.64 -1.38 -9.64
CA GLN A 16 1.80 -0.63 -9.15
C GLN A 16 1.79 -0.42 -7.63
N VAL A 17 0.75 -0.82 -6.92
CA VAL A 17 0.59 -0.59 -5.47
C VAL A 17 0.25 -1.89 -4.78
N MET A 18 0.99 -2.17 -3.71
CA MET A 18 0.73 -3.25 -2.76
C MET A 18 0.39 -2.66 -1.40
N GLU A 19 -0.58 -3.24 -0.72
CA GLU A 19 -0.96 -2.86 0.64
C GLU A 19 -0.41 -3.87 1.63
N LYS A 20 0.21 -3.39 2.71
CA LYS A 20 0.59 -4.21 3.85
C LYS A 20 -0.60 -4.30 4.79
N ILE A 21 -1.15 -5.49 4.94
CA ILE A 21 -2.31 -5.80 5.76
C ILE A 21 -1.86 -6.52 7.03
N ASP A 22 -2.35 -6.11 8.19
CA ASP A 22 -2.11 -6.83 9.45
C ASP A 22 -3.07 -8.03 9.62
N ALA A 23 -2.87 -8.84 10.66
CA ALA A 23 -3.68 -10.04 10.92
C ALA A 23 -5.20 -9.77 11.06
N ASP A 24 -5.57 -8.57 11.50
CA ASP A 24 -6.96 -8.13 11.66
C ASP A 24 -7.58 -7.61 10.34
N GLY A 25 -6.78 -7.50 9.29
CA GLY A 25 -7.24 -7.02 7.98
C GLY A 25 -7.09 -5.51 7.77
N ASN A 26 -6.45 -4.78 8.69
CA ASN A 26 -6.23 -3.33 8.52
C ASN A 26 -5.00 -3.06 7.65
N VAL A 27 -5.09 -2.00 6.85
CA VAL A 27 -3.97 -1.50 6.05
C VAL A 27 -3.00 -0.75 6.96
N ILE A 28 -1.82 -1.32 7.18
CA ILE A 28 -0.76 -0.75 8.02
C ILE A 28 0.40 -0.15 7.20
N GLY A 29 0.31 -0.20 5.87
CA GLY A 29 1.29 0.41 4.98
C GLY A 29 0.99 0.13 3.51
N PHE A 30 1.73 0.78 2.63
CA PHE A 30 1.67 0.55 1.19
C PHE A 30 3.07 0.57 0.59
N SER A 31 3.24 -0.13 -0.53
CA SER A 31 4.47 -0.19 -1.30
C SER A 31 4.14 0.12 -2.75
N VAL A 32 4.80 1.14 -3.29
CA VAL A 32 4.65 1.52 -4.70
C VAL A 32 5.78 0.86 -5.49
N LEU A 33 5.43 -0.09 -6.35
CA LEU A 33 6.35 -0.75 -7.25
C LEU A 33 6.82 0.25 -8.31
N LYS A 34 8.13 0.24 -8.53
CA LYS A 34 8.94 1.15 -9.37
C LYS A 34 8.16 1.80 -10.53
N VAL A 35 7.60 2.97 -10.27
CA VAL A 35 7.05 3.89 -11.27
C VAL A 35 8.21 4.57 -11.99
N SER A 36 8.65 4.01 -13.13
CA SER A 36 9.65 4.65 -13.99
C SER A 36 9.17 6.01 -14.53
N SER A 37 7.86 6.26 -14.51
CA SER A 37 7.26 7.56 -14.80
C SER A 37 5.87 7.58 -14.15
N LEU A 38 5.62 8.53 -13.25
CA LEU A 38 4.27 8.84 -12.79
C LEU A 38 3.54 9.50 -13.97
N LYS A 39 2.99 8.70 -14.89
CA LYS A 39 2.32 9.22 -16.08
C LYS A 39 1.03 9.94 -15.68
N GLU A 40 1.10 11.27 -15.74
CA GLU A 40 0.01 12.24 -15.96
C GLU A 40 -1.22 12.25 -15.03
N ARG A 41 -1.38 11.28 -14.11
CA ARG A 41 -2.47 11.24 -13.15
C ARG A 41 -1.94 10.96 -11.74
N PRO A 42 -2.38 11.70 -10.72
CA PRO A 42 -1.98 11.44 -9.34
C PRO A 42 -2.47 10.04 -8.92
N ILE A 43 -1.64 9.31 -8.19
CA ILE A 43 -2.09 8.09 -7.52
C ILE A 43 -2.91 8.53 -6.32
N ASP A 44 -4.23 8.46 -6.44
CA ASP A 44 -5.15 8.68 -5.33
C ASP A 44 -5.17 7.42 -4.45
N ILE A 45 -4.70 7.55 -3.21
CA ILE A 45 -4.73 6.48 -2.22
C ILE A 45 -5.48 7.00 -1.00
N ALA A 46 -6.69 6.49 -0.79
CA ALA A 46 -7.45 6.73 0.42
C ALA A 46 -6.86 5.88 1.55
N LEU A 47 -6.05 6.50 2.41
CA LEU A 47 -5.64 5.90 3.67
C LEU A 47 -6.78 6.08 4.67
N GLY A 48 -7.29 4.97 5.20
CA GLY A 48 -8.43 4.96 6.13
C GLY A 48 -8.26 5.92 7.31
N SER A 49 -9.38 6.55 7.69
CA SER A 49 -9.50 7.57 8.75
C SER A 49 -9.38 7.01 10.16
#